data_AF-A0A8J9TH34-F1
#
_entry.id   AF-A0A8J9TH34-F1
#
_cell.length_a   1.000
_cell.length_b   1.000
_cell.length_c   1.000
_cell.angle_alpha   90.00
_cell.angle_beta   90.00
_cell.angle_gamma   90.00
#
_symmetry.space_group_name_H-M   'P 1'
#
loop_
_entity.id
_entity.type
_entity.pdbx_description
1 polymer ?
#
loop_
_entity_poly.entity_id
_entity_poly.type
_entity_poly.pdbx_seq_one_letter_code
_entity_poly.pdbx_strand_id
1 'polypeptide(L)' 'MDVISRLLKDRILLLGQGVDDEVANVLVAQLLYLANEDPEKDITLYINSP' A
#
# COMPACT_ATOMS: atom_id res chain seq x y z
N MET A 1 8.69 14.85 6.04
CA MET A 1 7.97 13.88 5.19
C MET A 1 8.63 12.54 5.42
N ASP A 2 7.86 11.56 5.86
CA ASP A 2 8.32 10.18 5.99
C ASP A 2 8.43 9.53 4.59
N VAL A 3 9.43 8.68 4.39
CA VAL A 3 9.74 8.04 3.09
C VAL A 3 8.58 7.15 2.63
N ILE A 4 7.94 6.43 3.56
CA ILE A 4 6.78 5.57 3.26
C ILE A 4 5.61 6.42 2.76
N SER A 5 5.36 7.56 3.41
CA SER A 5 4.32 8.50 2.98
C SER A 5 4.58 9.08 1.59
N ARG A 6 5.84 9.20 1.17
CA ARG A 6 6.19 9.61 -0.19
C ARG A 6 5.88 8.51 -1.21
N LEU A 7 6.27 7.27 -0.91
CA LEU A 7 6.00 6.11 -1.77
C LEU A 7 4.50 5.90 -1.97
N LEU A 8 3.68 6.08 -0.93
CA LEU A 8 2.23 5.98 -1.03
C LEU A 8 1.66 6.98 -2.05
N LYS A 9 2.14 8.23 -2.05
CA LYS A 9 1.73 9.26 -3.04
C LYS A 9 2.16 8.91 -4.47
N ASP A 10 3.28 8.21 -4.60
CA ASP A 10 3.76 7.68 -5.88
C ASP A 10 3.07 6.33 -6.23
N ARG A 11 2.03 5.93 -5.47
CA ARG A 11 1.20 4.71 -5.62
C ARG A 11 1.97 3.41 -5.43
N ILE A 12 2.94 3.45 -4.53
CA ILE A 12 3.79 2.32 -4.18
C ILE A 12 3.44 1.86 -2.76
N LEU A 13 2.97 0.61 -2.64
CA LEU A 13 2.71 -0.08 -1.38
C LEU A 13 3.85 -1.05 -1.07
N LEU A 14 4.19 -1.20 0.21
CA LEU A 14 5.23 -2.11 0.70
C LEU A 14 4.62 -3.09 1.70
N LEU A 15 4.75 -4.39 1.44
CA LEU A 15 4.48 -5.45 2.40
C LEU A 15 5.81 -6.08 2.83
N GLY A 16 6.33 -5.68 4.00
CA GLY A 16 7.64 -6.09 4.51
C GLY A 16 7.63 -7.02 5.72
N GLN A 17 6.45 -7.50 6.12
CA GLN A 17 6.24 -8.32 7.32
C GLN A 17 5.21 -9.42 7.05
N GLY A 18 5.04 -10.36 7.98
CA GLY A 18 4.03 -11.41 7.88
C GLY A 18 2.62 -10.82 7.80
N VAL A 19 1.72 -11.51 7.11
CA VAL A 19 0.33 -11.06 6.97
C VAL A 19 -0.49 -11.58 8.15
N ASP A 20 -0.90 -10.66 9.01
CA ASP A 20 -1.93 -10.85 10.02
C ASP A 20 -3.13 -9.92 9.74
N ASP A 21 -4.14 -9.96 10.62
CA ASP A 21 -5.36 -9.17 10.47
C ASP A 21 -5.08 -7.66 10.46
N GLU A 22 -4.10 -7.18 11.23
CA GLU A 22 -3.78 -5.75 11.28
C GLU A 22 -3.12 -5.30 9.96
N VAL A 23 -2.13 -6.06 9.49
CA VAL A 23 -1.45 -5.80 8.22
C VAL A 23 -2.42 -5.84 7.04
N ALA A 24 -3.31 -6.84 7.02
CA ALA A 24 -4.31 -6.97 5.98
C ALA A 24 -5.26 -5.76 5.95
N ASN A 25 -5.75 -5.33 7.11
CA ASN A 25 -6.62 -4.15 7.21
C ASN A 25 -5.93 -2.86 6.74
N VAL A 26 -4.65 -2.67 7.08
CA VAL A 26 -3.87 -1.52 6.62
C VAL A 26 -3.68 -1.54 5.11
N LEU A 27 -3.30 -2.68 4.52
CA LEU A 27 -3.14 -2.82 3.08
C LEU A 27 -4.45 -2.56 2.33
N VAL A 28 -5.57 -3.10 2.81
CA VAL A 28 -6.89 -2.88 2.21
C VAL A 28 -7.25 -1.39 2.26
N ALA A 29 -7.04 -0.71 3.39
CA ALA A 29 -7.30 0.72 3.50
C ALA A 29 -6.46 1.55 2.52
N GLN A 30 -5.17 1.21 2.35
CA GLN A 30 -4.27 1.88 1.41
C GLN A 30 -4.69 1.64 -0.05
N LEU A 31 -5.09 0.42 -0.41
CA LEU A 31 -5.59 0.09 -1.74
C LEU A 31 -6.88 0.86 -2.07
N LEU A 32 -7.84 0.90 -1.14
CA LEU A 32 -9.09 1.65 -1.32
C LEU A 32 -8.84 3.16 -1.43
N TYR A 33 -7.89 3.68 -0.64
CA TYR A 33 -7.48 5.08 -0.73
C TYR A 33 -6.95 5.42 -2.13
N LEU A 34 -6.01 4.62 -2.65
CA LEU A 34 -5.40 4.85 -3.96
C LEU A 34 -6.41 4.66 -5.10
N ALA A 35 -7.29 3.66 -5.01
CA ALA A 35 -8.35 3.41 -5.99
C ALA A 35 -9.38 4.55 -6.05
N ASN A 36 -9.67 5.19 -4.92
CA ASN A 36 -10.57 6.35 -4.87
C ASN A 36 -9.90 7.64 -5.38
N GLU A 37 -8.58 7.78 -5.23
CA GLU A 37 -7.83 8.93 -5.75
C GLU A 37 -7.76 8.92 -7.28
N ASP A 38 -7.46 7.75 -7.86
CA ASP A 38 -7.41 7.54 -9.31
C ASP A 38 -7.66 6.05 -9.60
N PRO A 39 -8.86 5.67 -10.08
CA PRO A 39 -9.24 4.27 -10.29
C PRO A 39 -8.62 3.64 -11.54
N GLU A 40 -8.14 4.44 -12.49
CA GLU A 40 -7.56 3.95 -13.75
C GLU A 40 -6.05 3.76 -13.67
N LYS A 41 -5.40 4.41 -12.69
CA LYS A 41 -3.95 4.37 -12.53
C LYS A 41 -3.49 3.16 -11.73
N ASP A 42 -2.48 2.47 -12.26
CA ASP A 42 -1.87 1.31 -11.63
C ASP A 42 -1.38 1.58 -10.20
N ILE A 43 -1.33 0.50 -9.40
CA ILE A 43 -0.76 0.46 -8.06
C ILE A 43 0.37 -0.55 -8.08
N THR A 44 1.55 -0.16 -7.60
CA THR A 44 2.69 -1.08 -7.46
C THR A 44 2.77 -1.59 -6.03
N LEU A 45 2.71 -2.91 -5.85
CA LEU A 45 2.89 -3.55 -4.54
C LEU A 45 4.20 -4.35 -4.53
N TYR A 46 5.15 -3.94 -3.70
CA TYR A 46 6.35 -4.72 -3.44
C TYR A 46 6.12 -5.64 -2.25
N ILE A 47 6.41 -6.94 -2.43
CA ILE A 47 6.17 -7.97 -1.44
C ILE A 47 7.51 -8.56 -1.00
N ASN A 48 7.76 -8.48 0.30
CA ASN A 48 8.82 -9.13 1.03
C ASN A 48 8.24 -9.63 2.36
N SER A 49 7.41 -10.68 2.27
CA SER A 49 6.68 -11.27 3.40
C SER A 49 7.16 -12.72 3.61
N PRO A 50 7.40 -13.16 4.86
CA PRO A 50 7.74 -14.54 5.18
C PRO A 50 6.57 -15.52 5.00
#